data_AF-S3BD64-F1
#
_entry.id   AF-S3BD64-F1
#
_cell.length_a   1.000
_cell.length_b   1.000
_cell.length_c   1.000
_cell.angle_alpha   90.00
_cell.angle_beta   90.00
_cell.angle_gamma   90.00
#
_symmetry.space_group_name_H-M   'P 1'
#
loop_
_entity.id
_entity.type
_entity.pdbx_description
1 polymer ?
#
loop_
_entity_poly.entity_id
_entity_poly.type
_entity_poly.pdbx_seq_one_letter_code
_entity_poly.pdbx_strand_id
1 'polypeptide(L)'
;MGGFGSGRTSTRCREKVEHTRFIRAEWVKERMRALQTGIATKIGWTRDGKPYGEASVSLIGNRLHIKYLQRSADEDEWQDVHEAFELSYTTPHFGGKRLWLQCPHCAHRVAVLYCSEVVACRRCLQLVYRTEGEDAIDRLRSKAAKLKERLGGNPYQRPKGMHLKSFSKLRNQYFAAFFRADELSDQRWAKLQKRFLQLSAGKSSLND
;
A
#
# COMPACT_ATOMS: atom_id res chain seq x y z
N MET A 1 4.40 3.59 -34.52
CA MET A 1 4.52 2.14 -34.28
C MET A 1 5.17 1.91 -32.92
N GLY A 2 4.38 1.72 -31.87
CA GLY A 2 4.85 1.37 -30.52
C GLY A 2 3.86 0.38 -29.93
N GLY A 3 4.30 -0.85 -29.71
CA GLY A 3 3.43 -2.00 -29.40
C GLY A 3 2.89 -2.02 -27.97
N PHE A 4 1.75 -2.72 -27.81
CA PHE A 4 1.17 -3.09 -26.52
C PHE A 4 2.17 -3.93 -25.71
N GLY A 5 2.55 -3.46 -24.52
CA GLY A 5 3.42 -4.21 -23.59
C GLY A 5 4.74 -3.55 -23.19
N SER A 6 4.96 -2.27 -23.50
CA SER A 6 6.18 -1.53 -23.10
C SER A 6 6.25 -1.16 -21.61
N GLY A 7 5.22 -1.47 -20.83
CA GLY A 7 5.30 -1.43 -19.38
C GLY A 7 6.19 -2.57 -18.89
N ARG A 8 7.43 -2.27 -18.51
CA ARG A 8 8.30 -3.20 -17.77
C ARG A 8 7.51 -3.75 -16.59
N THR A 9 7.07 -5.01 -16.64
CA THR A 9 6.62 -5.74 -15.46
C THR A 9 7.86 -5.88 -14.60
N SER A 10 8.04 -5.02 -13.60
CA SER A 10 9.15 -5.18 -12.68
C SER A 10 8.94 -6.50 -11.96
N THR A 11 9.85 -7.43 -12.19
CA THR A 11 9.90 -8.77 -11.56
C THR A 11 10.03 -8.71 -10.03
N ARG A 12 10.20 -7.51 -9.45
CA ARG A 12 10.04 -7.22 -8.03
C ARG A 12 8.61 -6.73 -7.77
N CYS A 13 7.82 -7.53 -7.04
CA CYS A 13 6.63 -7.04 -6.36
C CYS A 13 7.07 -5.97 -5.35
N ARG A 14 7.07 -4.70 -5.75
CA ARG A 14 7.33 -3.59 -4.83
C ARG A 14 6.22 -3.56 -3.79
N GLU A 15 6.61 -3.40 -2.53
CA GLU A 15 5.64 -3.32 -1.44
C GLU A 15 4.75 -2.07 -1.63
N LYS A 16 3.45 -2.26 -1.40
CA LYS A 16 2.43 -1.24 -1.61
C LYS A 16 2.27 -0.41 -0.35
N VAL A 17 2.21 0.91 -0.50
CA VAL A 17 1.99 1.86 0.60
C VAL A 17 0.80 1.47 1.49
N GLU A 18 -0.28 0.96 0.90
CA GLU A 18 -1.52 0.61 1.61
C GLU A 18 -1.36 -0.61 2.52
N HIS A 19 -0.31 -1.41 2.32
CA HIS A 19 -0.06 -2.64 3.07
C HIS A 19 1.09 -2.51 4.07
N THR A 20 1.77 -1.37 4.12
CA THR A 20 2.91 -1.13 5.00
C THR A 20 2.46 -0.37 6.26
N ARG A 21 2.96 -0.80 7.42
CA ARG A 21 2.75 -0.10 8.71
C ARG A 21 3.39 1.29 8.64
N PHE A 22 2.86 2.26 9.37
CA PHE A 22 3.36 3.64 9.30
C PHE A 22 3.11 4.45 10.56
N ILE A 23 3.92 5.48 10.76
CA ILE A 23 3.73 6.52 11.78
C ILE A 23 3.57 7.89 11.11
N ARG A 24 2.54 8.64 11.53
CA ARG A 24 2.22 9.98 10.99
C ARG A 24 2.65 11.06 11.96
N ALA A 25 3.14 12.18 11.41
CA ALA A 25 3.47 13.37 12.20
C ALA A 25 2.25 13.87 13.01
N GLU A 26 1.03 13.79 12.47
CA GLU A 26 -0.17 14.19 13.22
C GLU A 26 -0.42 13.30 14.45
N TRP A 27 -0.22 11.98 14.33
CA TRP A 27 -0.36 11.05 15.45
C TRP A 27 0.63 11.38 16.58
N VAL A 28 1.87 11.73 16.22
CA VAL A 28 2.92 12.16 17.17
C VAL A 28 2.54 13.48 17.82
N LYS A 29 2.05 14.45 17.04
CA LYS A 29 1.61 15.76 17.53
C LYS A 29 0.48 15.66 18.55
N GLU A 30 -0.54 14.83 18.28
CA GLU A 30 -1.65 14.56 19.20
C GLU A 30 -1.19 14.00 20.55
N ARG A 31 -0.08 13.22 20.54
CA ARG A 31 0.47 12.53 21.72
C ARG A 31 1.69 13.20 22.32
N MET A 32 2.06 14.38 21.81
CA MET A 32 3.29 15.07 22.20
C MET A 32 3.39 15.29 23.71
N ARG A 33 2.27 15.65 24.36
CA ARG A 33 2.24 15.86 25.82
C ARG A 33 2.63 14.60 26.61
N ALA A 34 2.10 13.45 26.23
CA ALA A 34 2.42 12.17 26.88
C ALA A 34 3.85 11.70 26.55
N LEU A 35 4.30 11.94 25.31
CA LEU A 35 5.67 11.62 24.90
C LEU A 35 6.70 12.47 25.65
N GLN A 36 6.41 13.76 25.90
CA GLN A 36 7.28 14.66 26.65
C GLN A 36 7.42 14.29 28.14
N THR A 37 6.44 13.59 28.72
CA THR A 37 6.56 13.05 30.09
C THR A 37 7.38 11.76 30.16
N GLY A 38 8.00 11.34 29.06
CA GLY A 38 8.79 10.11 28.97
C GLY A 38 7.95 8.82 28.90
N ILE A 39 6.62 8.94 28.77
CA ILE A 39 5.72 7.79 28.72
C ILE A 39 5.74 7.20 27.32
N ALA A 40 6.16 5.94 27.21
CA ALA A 40 6.07 5.19 25.96
C ALA A 40 4.60 4.98 25.57
N THR A 41 4.25 5.35 24.35
CA THR A 41 2.90 5.22 23.81
C THR A 41 2.87 4.16 22.72
N LYS A 42 1.81 3.35 22.68
CA LYS A 42 1.65 2.34 21.64
C LYS A 42 0.89 2.87 20.42
N ILE A 43 1.37 2.53 19.23
CA ILE A 43 0.64 2.64 17.96
C ILE A 43 0.29 1.24 17.47
N GLY A 44 -0.99 1.02 17.14
CA GLY A 44 -1.48 -0.23 16.58
C GLY A 44 -1.92 -0.03 15.13
N TRP A 45 -1.72 -1.06 14.30
CA TRP A 45 -2.19 -1.09 12.92
C TRP A 45 -3.21 -2.21 12.74
N THR A 46 -4.19 -1.99 11.86
CA THR A 46 -5.17 -3.00 11.45
C THR A 46 -5.17 -3.15 9.93
N ARG A 47 -5.43 -4.37 9.46
CA ARG A 47 -5.57 -4.73 8.05
C ARG A 47 -6.80 -5.61 7.90
N ASP A 48 -7.74 -5.20 7.05
CA ASP A 48 -9.02 -5.90 6.82
C ASP A 48 -9.78 -6.21 8.14
N GLY A 49 -9.76 -5.25 9.07
CA GLY A 49 -10.40 -5.38 10.38
C GLY A 49 -9.65 -6.24 11.40
N LYS A 50 -8.49 -6.82 11.04
CA LYS A 50 -7.66 -7.64 11.94
C LYS A 50 -6.41 -6.88 12.41
N PRO A 51 -5.93 -7.07 13.64
CA PRO A 51 -4.66 -6.50 14.10
C PRO A 51 -3.52 -6.93 13.19
N TYR A 52 -2.72 -5.96 12.74
CA TYR A 52 -1.62 -6.14 11.80
C TYR A 52 -0.25 -5.75 12.40
N GLY A 53 -0.23 -5.43 13.69
CA GLY A 53 0.97 -5.19 14.47
C GLY A 53 0.82 -4.02 15.43
N GLU A 54 1.76 -3.93 16.36
CA GLU A 54 1.90 -2.78 17.26
C GLU A 54 3.36 -2.33 17.33
N ALA A 55 3.57 -1.08 17.69
CA ALA A 55 4.88 -0.53 18.02
C ALA A 55 4.80 0.33 19.27
N SER A 56 5.85 0.28 20.07
CA SER A 56 6.09 1.21 21.18
C SER A 56 6.83 2.44 20.67
N VAL A 57 6.38 3.62 21.06
CA VAL A 57 6.96 4.91 20.64
C VAL A 57 7.30 5.72 21.88
N SER A 58 8.51 6.23 21.97
CA SER A 58 8.95 7.13 23.05
C SER A 58 9.73 8.32 22.50
N LEU A 59 9.82 9.39 23.29
CA LEU A 59 10.59 10.58 22.94
C LEU A 59 11.75 10.73 23.92
N ILE A 60 12.96 10.80 23.38
CA ILE A 60 14.19 11.05 24.15
C ILE A 60 14.86 12.28 23.56
N GLY A 61 14.90 13.37 24.32
CA GLY A 61 15.32 14.68 23.80
C GLY A 61 14.41 15.13 22.64
N ASN A 62 14.97 15.27 21.43
CA ASN A 62 14.23 15.60 20.21
C ASN A 62 14.13 14.43 19.21
N ARG A 63 14.47 13.21 19.66
CA ARG A 63 14.43 12.00 18.83
C ARG A 63 13.29 11.10 19.27
N LEU A 64 12.47 10.73 18.30
CA LEU A 64 11.41 9.76 18.49
C LEU A 64 12.00 8.37 18.26
N HIS A 65 11.91 7.52 19.27
CA HIS A 65 12.29 6.12 19.20
C HIS A 65 11.06 5.27 18.95
N ILE A 66 11.16 4.31 18.04
CA ILE A 66 10.11 3.35 17.76
C ILE A 66 10.68 1.94 17.87
N LYS A 67 9.98 1.05 18.59
CA LYS A 67 10.32 -0.36 18.73
C LYS A 67 9.14 -1.23 18.33
N TYR A 68 9.37 -2.22 17.46
CA TYR A 68 8.35 -3.19 17.04
C TYR A 68 8.96 -4.50 16.58
N LEU A 69 8.11 -5.52 16.51
CA LEU A 69 8.46 -6.81 15.92
C LEU A 69 8.06 -6.85 14.45
N GLN A 70 8.95 -7.36 13.61
CA GLN A 70 8.75 -7.63 12.19
C GLN A 70 9.06 -9.10 11.92
N ARG A 71 8.30 -9.71 11.02
CA ARG A 71 8.66 -11.01 10.44
C ARG A 71 8.58 -10.87 8.92
N SER A 72 9.57 -11.42 8.22
CA SER A 72 9.54 -11.48 6.76
C SER A 72 8.66 -12.66 6.33
N ALA A 73 8.12 -12.63 5.12
CA ALA A 73 7.20 -13.68 4.66
C ALA A 73 7.88 -15.06 4.52
N ASP A 74 9.20 -15.04 4.38
CA ASP A 74 10.05 -16.20 4.09
C ASP A 74 10.84 -16.66 5.33
N GLU A 75 10.65 -16.01 6.49
CA GLU A 75 11.36 -16.31 7.75
C GLU A 75 10.35 -16.51 8.89
N ASP A 76 10.54 -17.57 9.68
CA ASP A 76 9.68 -17.88 10.83
C ASP A 76 10.06 -17.08 12.10
N GLU A 77 11.22 -16.42 12.10
CA GLU A 77 11.73 -15.68 13.24
C GLU A 77 11.23 -14.23 13.28
N TRP A 78 10.80 -13.79 14.47
CA TRP A 78 10.50 -12.39 14.71
C TRP A 78 11.78 -11.61 14.96
N GLN A 79 11.96 -10.55 14.20
CA GLN A 79 13.06 -9.61 14.35
C GLN A 79 12.60 -8.37 15.13
N ASP A 80 13.41 -7.99 16.12
CA ASP A 80 13.25 -6.76 16.90
C ASP A 80 13.80 -5.59 16.08
N VAL A 81 12.92 -4.65 15.69
CA VAL A 81 13.31 -3.42 15.01
C VAL A 81 13.26 -2.27 16.00
N HIS A 82 14.39 -1.57 16.17
CA HIS A 82 14.49 -0.36 16.98
C HIS A 82 15.17 0.75 16.17
N GLU A 83 14.42 1.82 15.93
CA GLU A 83 14.89 2.95 15.13
C GLU A 83 14.61 4.27 15.85
N ALA A 84 15.43 5.29 15.56
CA ALA A 84 15.30 6.62 16.12
C ALA A 84 15.40 7.69 15.04
N PHE A 85 14.50 8.67 15.07
CA PHE A 85 14.48 9.75 14.06
C PHE A 85 14.07 11.09 14.65
N GLU A 86 14.53 12.17 14.00
CA GLU A 86 14.38 13.52 14.51
C GLU A 86 13.04 14.15 14.18
N LEU A 87 12.56 14.97 15.11
CA LEU A 87 11.40 15.83 14.91
C LEU A 87 11.84 17.22 14.47
N SER A 88 11.12 17.81 13.52
CA SER A 88 11.36 19.20 13.09
C SER A 88 10.05 19.95 12.90
N TYR A 89 10.12 21.27 12.99
CA TYR A 89 8.95 22.14 12.91
C TYR A 89 9.14 23.20 11.83
N THR A 90 8.07 23.52 11.10
CA THR A 90 8.01 24.66 10.18
C THR A 90 6.79 25.50 10.49
N THR A 91 6.91 26.82 10.37
CA THR A 91 5.79 27.76 10.50
C THR A 91 5.10 27.91 9.14
N PRO A 92 3.83 27.50 8.97
CA PRO A 92 3.08 27.72 7.73
C PRO A 92 2.71 29.20 7.54
N HIS A 93 2.45 29.60 6.30
CA HIS A 93 2.02 30.98 5.96
C HIS A 93 0.72 31.42 6.66
N PHE A 94 -0.17 30.49 6.97
CA PHE A 94 -1.45 30.75 7.65
C PHE A 94 -1.36 30.61 9.19
N GLY A 95 -0.15 30.63 9.75
CA GLY A 95 0.09 30.49 11.19
C GLY A 95 0.18 29.05 11.69
N GLY A 96 0.56 28.90 12.97
CA GLY A 96 0.73 27.60 13.65
C GLY A 96 2.12 26.96 13.48
N LYS A 97 2.26 25.72 13.97
CA LYS A 97 3.49 24.92 13.83
C LYS A 97 3.14 23.58 13.19
N ARG A 98 3.79 23.26 12.07
CA ARG A 98 3.69 21.95 11.42
C ARG A 98 4.85 21.07 11.86
N LEU A 99 4.53 19.96 12.50
CA LEU A 99 5.49 18.91 12.87
C LEU A 99 5.82 18.06 11.64
N TRP A 100 7.10 17.72 11.51
CA TRP A 100 7.65 16.84 10.49
C TRP A 100 8.53 15.78 11.13
N LEU A 101 8.52 14.59 10.54
CA LEU A 101 9.44 13.51 10.86
C LEU A 101 10.61 13.57 9.88
N GLN A 102 11.85 13.49 10.36
CA GLN A 102 13.01 13.38 9.48
C GLN A 102 13.28 11.90 9.17
N CYS A 103 13.38 11.55 7.90
CA CYS A 103 13.76 10.19 7.52
C CYS A 103 15.19 9.87 7.98
N PRO A 104 15.44 8.77 8.70
CA PRO A 104 16.79 8.44 9.18
C PRO A 104 17.76 8.10 8.04
N HIS A 105 17.26 7.71 6.86
CA HIS A 105 18.10 7.33 5.72
C HIS A 105 18.39 8.45 4.72
N CYS A 106 17.52 9.47 4.63
CA CYS A 106 17.69 10.55 3.64
C CYS A 106 17.54 11.97 4.21
N ALA A 107 17.35 12.09 5.53
CA ALA A 107 17.16 13.35 6.26
C ALA A 107 16.01 14.25 5.76
N HIS A 108 15.22 13.81 4.78
CA HIS A 108 14.07 14.57 4.29
C HIS A 108 12.96 14.65 5.35
N ARG A 109 12.36 15.84 5.44
CA ARG A 109 11.17 16.10 6.24
C ARG A 109 9.96 15.47 5.56
N VAL A 110 9.30 14.55 6.24
CA VAL A 110 8.13 13.82 5.75
C VAL A 110 7.02 13.81 6.78
N ALA A 111 5.78 13.78 6.31
CA ALA A 111 4.61 13.67 7.20
C ALA A 111 4.37 12.23 7.68
N VAL A 112 4.98 11.25 7.00
CA VAL A 112 4.77 9.82 7.24
C VAL A 112 6.10 9.08 7.09
N LEU A 113 6.44 8.26 8.09
CA LEU A 113 7.46 7.21 7.99
C LEU A 113 6.77 5.85 7.99
N TYR A 114 7.33 4.91 7.25
CA TYR A 114 6.82 3.55 7.12
C TYR A 114 7.69 2.61 7.93
N CYS A 115 7.07 1.61 8.53
CA CYS A 115 7.68 0.63 9.43
C CYS A 115 7.64 -0.75 8.77
N SER A 116 8.78 -1.20 8.26
CA SER A 116 8.98 -2.53 7.67
C SER A 116 10.18 -3.20 8.36
N GLU A 117 11.11 -3.82 7.64
CA GLU A 117 12.42 -4.24 8.21
C GLU A 117 13.22 -3.07 8.79
N VAL A 118 13.03 -1.86 8.23
CA VAL A 118 13.56 -0.60 8.74
C VAL A 118 12.48 0.47 8.76
N VAL A 119 12.76 1.60 9.43
CA VAL A 119 11.85 2.76 9.45
C VAL A 119 12.33 3.83 8.48
N ALA A 120 11.62 4.02 7.37
CA ALA A 120 12.05 4.98 6.36
C ALA A 120 10.89 5.65 5.62
N CYS A 121 11.19 6.70 4.85
CA CYS A 121 10.20 7.35 4.03
C CYS A 121 9.85 6.50 2.80
N ARG A 122 8.72 6.83 2.15
CA ARG A 122 8.23 6.17 0.93
C ARG A 122 9.31 5.98 -0.13
N ARG A 123 10.15 7.01 -0.34
CA ARG A 123 11.20 7.00 -1.38
C ARG A 123 12.32 6.01 -1.04
N CYS A 124 12.75 5.98 0.22
CA CYS A 124 13.80 5.06 0.69
C CYS A 124 13.36 3.60 0.62
N LEU A 125 12.10 3.32 1.01
CA LEU A 125 11.52 1.98 0.90
C LEU A 125 11.04 1.62 -0.52
N GLN A 126 11.19 2.53 -1.50
CA GLN A 126 10.69 2.36 -2.86
C GLN A 126 9.20 1.95 -2.94
N LEU A 127 8.39 2.40 -1.98
CA LEU A 127 6.98 2.03 -1.91
C LEU A 127 6.21 2.68 -3.06
N VAL A 128 5.44 1.84 -3.74
CA VAL A 128 4.53 2.28 -4.79
C VAL A 128 3.14 2.48 -4.21
N TYR A 129 2.45 3.54 -4.64
CA TYR A 129 1.02 3.60 -4.40
C TYR A 129 0.34 2.49 -5.22
N ARG A 130 -0.76 1.91 -4.73
CA ARG A 130 -1.54 0.91 -5.48
C ARG A 130 -1.84 1.38 -6.89
N THR A 131 -2.11 2.68 -7.08
CA THR A 131 -2.40 3.33 -8.36
C THR A 131 -1.21 3.41 -9.32
N GLU A 132 0.03 3.39 -8.81
CA GLU A 132 1.27 3.45 -9.63
C GLU A 132 1.68 2.05 -10.15
N GLY A 133 1.18 0.99 -9.51
CA GLY A 133 1.42 -0.41 -9.91
C GLY A 133 0.25 -1.06 -10.65
N GLU A 134 -0.82 -0.32 -10.99
CA GLU A 134 -1.94 -0.91 -11.70
C GLU A 134 -1.56 -1.23 -13.16
N ASP A 135 -1.38 -2.52 -13.44
CA ASP A 135 -1.39 -3.00 -14.81
C ASP A 135 -2.79 -2.77 -15.44
N ALA A 136 -2.93 -3.07 -16.73
CA ALA A 136 -4.19 -2.82 -17.43
C ALA A 136 -5.39 -3.55 -16.78
N ILE A 137 -5.17 -4.69 -16.14
CA ILE A 137 -6.20 -5.50 -15.49
C ILE A 137 -6.60 -4.84 -14.17
N ASP A 138 -5.62 -4.44 -13.35
CA ASP A 138 -5.85 -3.76 -12.08
C ASP A 138 -6.60 -2.44 -12.25
N ARG A 139 -6.27 -1.65 -13.29
CA ARG A 139 -7.02 -0.43 -13.64
C ARG A 139 -8.49 -0.71 -13.96
N LEU A 140 -8.76 -1.79 -14.68
CA LEU A 140 -10.13 -2.20 -15.02
C LEU A 140 -10.90 -2.68 -13.79
N ARG A 141 -10.25 -3.43 -12.89
CA ARG A 141 -10.82 -3.86 -11.61
C ARG A 141 -11.13 -2.67 -10.69
N SER A 142 -10.20 -1.72 -10.56
CA SER A 142 -10.40 -0.48 -9.80
C SER A 142 -11.53 0.38 -10.40
N LYS A 143 -11.64 0.45 -11.73
CA LYS A 143 -12.76 1.11 -12.42
C LYS A 143 -14.08 0.42 -12.11
N ALA A 144 -14.14 -0.92 -12.18
CA ALA A 144 -15.34 -1.68 -11.86
C ALA A 144 -15.75 -1.49 -10.38
N ALA A 145 -14.80 -1.49 -9.45
CA ALA A 145 -15.07 -1.25 -8.03
C ALA A 145 -15.69 0.14 -7.77
N LYS A 146 -15.11 1.20 -8.34
CA LYS A 146 -15.67 2.57 -8.25
C LYS A 146 -17.08 2.66 -8.84
N LEU A 147 -17.34 1.96 -9.95
CA LEU A 147 -18.68 1.93 -10.56
C LEU A 147 -19.67 1.14 -9.71
N LYS A 148 -19.26 0.03 -9.10
CA LYS A 148 -20.07 -0.77 -8.17
C LYS A 148 -20.47 0.04 -6.93
N GLU A 149 -19.56 0.81 -6.37
CA GLU A 149 -19.84 1.73 -5.26
C GLU A 149 -20.89 2.78 -5.64
N ARG A 150 -20.76 3.39 -6.83
CA ARG A 150 -21.76 4.32 -7.36
C ARG A 150 -23.13 3.67 -7.64
N LEU A 151 -23.17 2.36 -7.82
CA LEU A 151 -24.39 1.56 -7.94
C LEU A 151 -24.92 1.10 -6.57
N GLY A 152 -24.41 1.64 -5.45
CA GLY A 152 -24.85 1.26 -4.10
C GLY A 152 -24.37 -0.13 -3.68
N GLY A 153 -23.29 -0.64 -4.28
CA GLY A 153 -22.70 -1.93 -3.95
C GLY A 153 -23.32 -3.12 -4.68
N ASN A 154 -24.49 -2.97 -5.30
CA ASN A 154 -25.16 -4.04 -6.05
C ASN A 154 -25.41 -3.64 -7.51
N PRO A 155 -24.69 -4.22 -8.50
CA PRO A 155 -24.86 -3.88 -9.91
C PRO A 155 -26.19 -4.39 -10.52
N TYR A 156 -26.90 -5.27 -9.83
CA TYR A 156 -28.18 -5.83 -10.28
C TYR A 156 -29.39 -5.01 -9.81
N GLN A 157 -29.23 -4.17 -8.79
CA GLN A 157 -30.32 -3.41 -8.19
C GLN A 157 -30.09 -1.91 -8.35
N ARG A 158 -31.11 -1.20 -8.84
CA ARG A 158 -31.06 0.25 -8.98
C ARG A 158 -31.17 0.93 -7.61
N PRO A 159 -30.22 1.79 -7.21
CA PRO A 159 -30.34 2.55 -5.98
C PRO A 159 -31.58 3.45 -5.97
N LYS A 160 -32.19 3.61 -4.79
CA LYS A 160 -33.30 4.54 -4.58
C LYS A 160 -32.86 5.96 -4.97
N GLY A 161 -33.69 6.66 -5.75
CA GLY A 161 -33.40 8.02 -6.23
C GLY A 161 -32.50 8.11 -7.48
N MET A 162 -31.90 7.00 -7.95
CA MET A 162 -31.10 7.03 -9.19
C MET A 162 -31.99 6.92 -10.43
N HIS A 163 -31.87 7.86 -11.37
CA HIS A 163 -32.61 7.79 -12.64
C HIS A 163 -32.23 6.53 -13.46
N LEU A 164 -33.22 5.90 -14.11
CA LEU A 164 -33.03 4.64 -14.86
C LEU A 164 -31.94 4.75 -15.93
N LYS A 165 -31.88 5.86 -16.67
CA LYS A 165 -30.85 6.10 -17.70
C LYS A 165 -29.44 6.13 -17.10
N SER A 166 -29.28 6.77 -15.93
CA SER A 166 -28.01 6.85 -15.21
C SER A 166 -27.59 5.48 -14.68
N PHE A 167 -28.55 4.74 -14.11
CA PHE A 167 -28.34 3.37 -13.65
C PHE A 167 -27.87 2.45 -14.78
N SER A 168 -28.60 2.41 -15.90
CA SER A 168 -28.24 1.58 -17.06
C SER A 168 -26.86 1.93 -17.61
N LYS A 169 -26.50 3.22 -17.68
CA LYS A 169 -25.16 3.66 -18.11
C LYS A 169 -24.06 3.17 -17.18
N LEU A 170 -24.22 3.36 -15.87
CA LEU A 170 -23.23 2.92 -14.88
C LEU A 170 -23.10 1.40 -14.83
N ARG A 171 -24.23 0.69 -14.92
CA ARG A 171 -24.29 -0.77 -14.96
C ARG A 171 -23.56 -1.33 -16.20
N ASN A 172 -23.80 -0.76 -17.37
CA ASN A 172 -23.13 -1.19 -18.59
C ASN A 172 -21.62 -0.92 -18.51
N GLN A 173 -21.21 0.24 -17.97
CA GLN A 173 -19.79 0.54 -17.75
C GLN A 173 -19.14 -0.42 -16.74
N TYR A 174 -19.88 -0.80 -15.70
CA TYR A 174 -19.42 -1.77 -14.70
C TYR A 174 -19.15 -3.13 -15.35
N PHE A 175 -20.14 -3.70 -16.03
CA PHE A 175 -19.99 -5.01 -16.66
C PHE A 175 -18.91 -5.00 -17.76
N ALA A 176 -18.84 -3.95 -18.57
CA ALA A 176 -17.78 -3.82 -19.56
C ALA A 176 -16.38 -3.80 -18.93
N ALA A 177 -16.18 -3.07 -17.84
CA ALA A 177 -14.90 -3.05 -17.13
C ALA A 177 -14.60 -4.38 -16.43
N PHE A 178 -15.62 -5.01 -15.83
CA PHE A 178 -15.53 -6.28 -15.12
C PHE A 178 -15.16 -7.42 -16.08
N PHE A 179 -15.93 -7.63 -17.15
CA PHE A 179 -15.66 -8.68 -18.13
C PHE A 179 -14.34 -8.47 -18.86
N ARG A 180 -13.98 -7.23 -19.16
CA ARG A 180 -12.69 -6.97 -19.81
C ARG A 180 -11.51 -7.28 -18.88
N ALA A 181 -11.65 -7.05 -17.58
CA ALA A 181 -10.62 -7.45 -16.62
C ALA A 181 -10.50 -8.98 -16.51
N ASP A 182 -11.64 -9.67 -16.51
CA ASP A 182 -11.74 -11.12 -16.44
C ASP A 182 -11.08 -11.78 -17.66
N GLU A 183 -11.49 -11.37 -18.85
CA GLU A 183 -10.93 -11.84 -20.12
C GLU A 183 -9.41 -11.68 -20.21
N LEU A 184 -8.88 -10.51 -19.80
CA LEU A 184 -7.44 -10.26 -19.79
C LEU A 184 -6.72 -11.09 -18.71
N SER A 185 -7.39 -11.39 -17.60
CA SER A 185 -6.86 -12.27 -16.55
C SER A 185 -6.73 -13.70 -17.06
N ASP A 186 -7.75 -14.20 -17.76
CA ASP A 186 -7.75 -15.53 -18.37
C ASP A 186 -6.66 -15.68 -19.43
N GLN A 187 -6.53 -14.68 -20.30
CA GLN A 187 -5.46 -14.64 -21.31
C GLN A 187 -4.07 -14.63 -20.67
N ARG A 188 -3.89 -13.92 -19.55
CA ARG A 188 -2.63 -13.90 -18.79
C ARG A 188 -2.36 -15.27 -18.17
N TRP A 189 -3.39 -15.90 -17.60
CA TRP A 189 -3.29 -17.22 -16.97
C TRP A 189 -2.93 -18.32 -17.98
N ALA A 190 -3.61 -18.37 -19.12
CA ALA A 190 -3.32 -19.31 -20.20
C ALA A 190 -1.87 -19.19 -20.71
N LYS A 191 -1.35 -17.97 -20.85
CA LYS A 191 0.06 -17.73 -21.22
C LYS A 191 1.04 -18.23 -20.17
N LEU A 192 0.75 -18.01 -18.88
CA LEU A 192 1.59 -18.50 -17.79
C LEU A 192 1.58 -20.02 -17.70
N GLN A 193 0.42 -20.65 -17.84
CA GLN A 193 0.26 -22.11 -17.85
C GLN A 193 1.01 -22.76 -19.02
N LYS A 194 0.94 -22.16 -20.22
CA LYS A 194 1.72 -22.63 -21.38
C LYS A 194 3.24 -22.53 -21.16
N ARG A 195 3.72 -21.43 -20.56
CA ARG A 195 5.14 -21.27 -20.21
C ARG A 195 5.58 -22.27 -19.14
N PHE A 196 4.74 -22.52 -18.15
CA PHE A 196 5.00 -23.52 -17.10
C PHE A 196 5.13 -24.93 -17.70
N LEU A 197 4.21 -25.33 -18.59
CA LEU A 197 4.25 -26.62 -19.29
C LEU A 197 5.50 -26.78 -20.19
N GLN A 198 5.94 -25.70 -20.85
CA GLN A 198 7.16 -25.70 -21.66
C GLN A 198 8.43 -25.81 -20.80
N LEU A 199 8.45 -25.15 -19.64
CA LEU A 199 9.56 -25.23 -18.68
C LEU A 199 9.64 -26.60 -17.99
N SER A 200 8.50 -27.27 -17.76
CA SER A 200 8.47 -28.63 -17.22
C SER A 200 8.88 -29.67 -18.26
N ALA A 201 8.48 -29.53 -19.53
CA ALA A 201 8.87 -30.42 -20.62
C ALA A 201 10.36 -30.32 -21.00
N GLY A 202 10.97 -29.14 -20.81
CA GLY A 202 12.42 -28.96 -21.01
C GLY A 202 13.27 -29.68 -19.96
N LYS A 203 12.78 -29.81 -18.71
CA LYS A 203 13.50 -30.51 -17.63
C LYS A 203 13.51 -32.03 -17.75
N SER A 204 12.57 -32.62 -18.51
CA SER A 204 12.51 -34.07 -18.75
C SER A 204 13.43 -34.56 -19.88
N SER A 205 14.10 -33.66 -20.62
CA SER A 205 14.99 -34.01 -21.74
C SER A 205 16.49 -33.96 -21.41
N LEU A 206 16.82 -33.79 -20.13
CA LEU A 206 18.20 -33.65 -19.61
C LEU A 206 18.60 -34.80 -18.68
N ASN A 207 17.82 -35.89 -18.64
CA ASN A 207 18.04 -37.05 -17.77
C ASN A 207 18.18 -38.38 -18.54
N ASP A 208 18.49 -38.35 -19.84
CA ASP A 208 18.92 -39.53 -20.60
C ASP A 208 20.40 -39.40 -20.99
#